data_AF-A0A151KUN5-F1
#
_entry.id   AF-A0A151KUN5-F1
#
_cell.length_a   1.000
_cell.length_b   1.000
_cell.length_c   1.000
_cell.angle_alpha   90.00
_cell.angle_beta   90.00
_cell.angle_gamma   90.00
#
_symmetry.space_group_name_H-M   'P 1'
#
loop_
_entity.id
_entity.type
_entity.pdbx_description
1 polymer ?
#
loop_
_entity_poly.entity_id
_entity_poly.type
_entity_poly.pdbx_seq_one_letter_code
_entity_poly.pdbx_strand_id
1 'polypeptide(L)'
;MLEVYLGISVIVGLVVIYDGYLVIKNSGVIKVGQFSIVTTTIEFLWTIVSIVALFNLEFQNWQRLIPVFYVTHNVLGWAYGGWLVAQNPTEQSGQTTVPMWYAKFGFNFGVVFTLSSLLVQYQMYS
;
A
#
# COMPACT_ATOMS: atom_id res chain seq x y z
N MET A 1 -19.48 9.63 -3.50
CA MET A 1 -18.90 8.35 -3.03
C MET A 1 -17.52 8.08 -3.63
N LEU A 2 -17.36 8.18 -4.95
CA LEU A 2 -16.05 8.04 -5.62
C LEU A 2 -15.01 9.08 -5.17
N GLU A 3 -15.39 10.36 -5.05
CA GLU A 3 -14.50 11.42 -4.58
C GLU A 3 -13.94 11.15 -3.17
N VAL A 4 -14.79 10.65 -2.27
CA VAL A 4 -14.39 10.26 -0.91
C VAL A 4 -13.42 9.08 -0.95
N TYR A 5 -13.67 8.07 -1.79
CA TYR A 5 -12.75 6.97 -2.00
C TYR A 5 -11.37 7.45 -2.49
N LEU A 6 -11.34 8.34 -3.49
CA LEU A 6 -10.10 8.90 -4.01
C LEU A 6 -9.36 9.75 -2.98
N GLY A 7 -10.08 10.62 -2.26
CA GLY A 7 -9.49 11.47 -1.22
C GLY A 7 -8.87 10.67 -0.08
N ILE A 8 -9.52 9.59 0.37
CA ILE A 8 -8.93 8.71 1.39
C ILE A 8 -7.79 7.87 0.79
N SER A 9 -7.86 7.48 -0.49
CA SER A 9 -6.77 6.77 -1.17
C SER A 9 -5.49 7.61 -1.22
N VAL A 10 -5.59 8.94 -1.36
CA VAL A 10 -4.44 9.84 -1.22
C VAL A 10 -3.80 9.73 0.16
N ILE A 11 -4.63 9.76 1.22
CA ILE A 11 -4.16 9.64 2.61
C ILE A 11 -3.49 8.29 2.83
N VAL A 12 -4.08 7.19 2.35
CA VAL A 12 -3.52 5.84 2.47
C VAL A 12 -2.21 5.74 1.68
N GLY A 13 -2.10 6.34 0.50
CA GLY A 13 -0.84 6.39 -0.22
C GLY A 13 0.27 7.11 0.55
N LEU A 14 -0.05 8.18 1.28
CA LEU A 14 0.92 8.86 2.16
C LEU A 14 1.36 7.95 3.32
N VAL A 15 0.47 7.12 3.86
CA VAL A 15 0.80 6.10 4.86
C VAL A 15 1.79 5.08 4.28
N VAL A 16 1.52 4.55 3.08
CA VAL A 16 2.41 3.61 2.38
C VAL A 16 3.79 4.21 2.11
N ILE A 17 3.84 5.49 1.70
CA ILE A 17 5.10 6.22 1.51
C ILE A 17 5.88 6.29 2.82
N TYR A 18 5.20 6.63 3.91
CA TYR A 18 5.83 6.75 5.22
C TYR A 18 6.39 5.41 5.72
N ASP A 19 5.62 4.33 5.58
CA ASP A 19 6.07 2.98 5.94
C ASP A 19 7.26 2.54 5.09
N GLY A 20 7.20 2.73 3.77
CA GLY A 20 8.34 2.47 2.88
C GLY A 20 9.58 3.29 3.27
N TYR A 21 9.41 4.56 3.62
CA TYR A 21 10.49 5.44 4.07
C TYR A 21 11.13 4.92 5.37
N LEU A 22 10.32 4.49 6.35
CA LEU A 22 10.84 3.93 7.60
C LEU A 22 11.66 2.66 7.36
N VAL A 23 11.19 1.77 6.49
CA VAL A 23 11.91 0.53 6.16
C VAL A 23 13.23 0.84 5.45
N ILE A 24 13.23 1.78 4.49
CA ILE A 24 14.46 2.22 3.80
C ILE A 24 15.44 2.85 4.79
N LYS A 25 14.96 3.75 5.67
CA LYS A 25 15.77 4.41 6.71
C LYS A 25 16.39 3.40 7.67
N ASN A 26 15.67 2.33 7.99
CA ASN A 26 16.15 1.24 8.84
C ASN A 26 16.92 0.15 8.06
N SER A 27 17.41 0.43 6.85
CA SER A 27 18.20 -0.52 6.04
C SER A 27 17.48 -1.85 5.74
N GLY A 28 16.17 -1.82 5.55
CA GLY A 28 15.35 -3.01 5.28
C GLY A 28 14.84 -3.73 6.52
N VAL A 29 15.15 -3.23 7.73
CA VAL A 29 14.67 -3.82 8.98
C VAL A 29 13.28 -3.27 9.33
N ILE A 30 12.29 -4.16 9.37
CA ILE A 30 10.95 -3.88 9.85
C ILE A 30 10.95 -4.08 11.37
N LYS A 31 10.67 -3.02 12.12
CA LYS A 31 10.53 -3.06 13.58
C LYS A 31 9.04 -3.10 13.92
N VAL A 32 8.58 -4.24 14.44
CA VAL A 32 7.17 -4.39 14.83
C VAL A 32 6.92 -3.55 16.09
N GLY A 33 6.18 -2.47 15.92
CA GLY A 33 5.78 -1.56 17.00
C GLY A 33 4.36 -1.05 16.78
N GLN A 34 3.78 -0.39 17.79
CA GLN A 34 2.38 0.07 17.76
C GLN A 34 2.04 0.86 16.49
N PHE A 35 2.94 1.76 16.07
CA PHE A 35 2.73 2.54 14.85
C PHE A 35 2.66 1.67 13.59
N SER A 36 3.58 0.73 13.43
CA SER A 36 3.61 -0.20 12.29
C SER A 36 2.37 -1.10 12.25
N ILE A 37 1.84 -1.50 13.40
CA ILE A 37 0.59 -2.26 13.47
C ILE A 37 -0.59 -1.42 12.96
N VAL A 38 -0.65 -0.14 13.34
CA VAL A 38 -1.72 0.76 12.91
C VAL A 38 -1.67 1.00 11.41
N THR A 39 -0.51 1.33 10.84
CA THR A 39 -0.37 1.61 9.41
C THR A 39 -0.66 0.38 8.56
N THR A 40 -0.08 -0.78 8.91
CA THR A 40 -0.37 -2.04 8.21
C THR A 40 -1.84 -2.46 8.30
N THR A 41 -2.50 -2.20 9.42
CA THR A 41 -3.95 -2.42 9.56
C THR A 41 -4.75 -1.52 8.64
N ILE A 42 -4.39 -0.23 8.55
CA ILE A 42 -5.02 0.72 7.62
C ILE A 42 -4.84 0.24 6.18
N GLU A 43 -3.61 -0.14 5.79
CA GLU A 43 -3.30 -0.61 4.44
C GLU A 43 -4.08 -1.88 4.06
N PHE A 44 -4.16 -2.83 5.00
CA PHE A 44 -4.93 -4.06 4.83
C PHE A 44 -6.42 -3.79 4.68
N LEU A 45 -7.02 -2.99 5.57
CA LEU A 45 -8.44 -2.63 5.49
C LEU A 45 -8.74 -1.86 4.19
N TRP A 46 -7.84 -0.99 3.76
CA TRP A 46 -8.02 -0.26 2.50
C TRP A 46 -7.97 -1.17 1.28
N THR A 47 -7.29 -2.32 1.37
CA THR A 47 -7.31 -3.33 0.30
C THR A 47 -8.71 -3.93 0.17
N ILE A 48 -9.35 -4.27 1.30
CA ILE A 48 -10.73 -4.75 1.32
C ILE A 48 -11.68 -3.68 0.78
N VAL A 49 -11.55 -2.43 1.24
CA VAL A 49 -12.35 -1.30 0.74
C VAL A 49 -12.17 -1.13 -0.77
N SER A 50 -10.95 -1.26 -1.29
CA SER A 50 -10.67 -1.14 -2.73
C SER A 50 -11.28 -2.28 -3.54
N ILE A 51 -11.30 -3.51 -3.01
CA ILE A 51 -12.01 -4.63 -3.62
C ILE A 51 -13.52 -4.34 -3.65
N VAL A 52 -14.11 -3.95 -2.52
CA VAL A 52 -15.54 -3.61 -2.44
C VAL A 52 -15.90 -2.46 -3.38
N ALA A 53 -15.03 -1.44 -3.46
CA ALA A 53 -15.21 -0.29 -4.34
C ALA A 53 -15.33 -0.73 -5.80
N LEU A 54 -14.50 -1.67 -6.28
CA LEU A 54 -14.55 -2.18 -7.66
C LEU A 54 -15.92 -2.73 -8.08
N PHE A 55 -16.71 -3.25 -7.13
CA PHE A 55 -18.03 -3.81 -7.41
C PHE A 55 -19.19 -2.85 -7.11
N ASN A 56 -18.96 -1.81 -6.30
CA ASN A 56 -20.04 -0.94 -5.80
C ASN A 56 -19.96 0.51 -6.29
N LEU A 57 -18.83 0.96 -6.83
CA LEU A 57 -18.66 2.32 -7.36
C LEU A 57 -18.62 2.32 -8.88
N GLU A 58 -19.23 3.35 -9.47
CA GLU A 58 -19.18 3.59 -10.91
C GLU A 58 -17.87 4.29 -11.27
N PHE A 59 -16.93 3.53 -11.85
CA PHE A 59 -15.66 4.04 -12.36
C PHE A 59 -15.69 4.15 -13.89
N GLN A 60 -15.15 5.24 -14.42
CA GLN A 60 -14.65 5.24 -15.79
C GLN A 60 -13.44 4.29 -15.93
N ASN A 61 -13.17 3.83 -17.15
CA ASN A 61 -12.14 2.80 -17.42
C ASN A 61 -10.77 3.11 -16.78
N TRP A 62 -10.33 4.37 -16.85
CA TRP A 62 -9.04 4.80 -16.32
C TRP A 62 -9.06 4.99 -14.79
N GLN A 63 -10.19 5.43 -14.21
CA GLN A 63 -10.35 5.59 -12.75
C GLN A 63 -10.29 4.25 -12.02
N ARG A 64 -10.78 3.19 -12.68
CA ARG A 64 -10.75 1.80 -12.17
C ARG A 64 -9.32 1.31 -11.92
N LEU A 65 -8.32 1.89 -12.57
CA LEU A 65 -6.92 1.51 -12.37
C LEU A 65 -6.44 1.78 -10.94
N ILE A 66 -7.00 2.77 -10.24
CA ILE A 66 -6.61 3.12 -8.86
C ILE A 66 -6.83 1.94 -7.90
N PRO A 67 -8.07 1.42 -7.71
CA PRO A 67 -8.26 0.24 -6.86
C PRO A 67 -7.55 -1.00 -7.41
N VAL A 68 -7.48 -1.20 -8.74
CA VAL A 68 -6.81 -2.37 -9.33
C VAL A 68 -5.32 -2.40 -8.98
N PHE A 69 -4.61 -1.28 -9.13
CA PHE A 69 -3.18 -1.21 -8.79
C PHE A 69 -2.96 -1.40 -7.29
N TYR A 70 -3.80 -0.80 -6.45
CA TYR A 70 -3.70 -0.96 -5.00
C TYR A 70 -3.88 -2.41 -4.55
N VAL A 71 -4.91 -3.09 -5.05
CA VAL A 71 -5.16 -4.50 -4.73
C VAL A 71 -4.05 -5.38 -5.27
N THR A 72 -3.62 -5.16 -6.52
CA THR A 72 -2.56 -5.96 -7.15
C THR A 72 -1.25 -5.83 -6.37
N HIS A 73 -0.87 -4.62 -5.98
CA HIS A 73 0.33 -4.38 -5.18
C HIS A 73 0.29 -5.14 -3.85
N ASN A 74 -0.82 -5.06 -3.11
CA ASN A 74 -0.96 -5.71 -1.82
C ASN A 74 -0.96 -7.24 -1.94
N VAL A 75 -1.70 -7.81 -2.89
CA VAL A 75 -1.75 -9.27 -3.10
C VAL A 75 -0.37 -9.82 -3.45
N LEU A 76 0.36 -9.16 -4.36
CA LEU A 76 1.73 -9.55 -4.71
C LEU A 76 2.69 -9.35 -3.53
N GLY A 77 2.52 -8.28 -2.77
CA GLY A 77 3.33 -7.99 -1.58
C GLY A 77 3.16 -9.04 -0.49
N TRP A 78 1.93 -9.49 -0.24
CA TRP A 78 1.66 -10.58 0.72
C TRP A 78 2.19 -11.92 0.23
N ALA A 79 2.04 -12.24 -1.05
CA ALA A 79 2.60 -13.46 -1.63
C ALA A 79 4.13 -13.48 -1.48
N TYR A 80 4.80 -12.36 -1.77
CA TYR A 80 6.24 -12.23 -1.61
C TYR A 80 6.69 -12.24 -0.14
N GLY A 81 5.96 -11.54 0.75
CA GLY A 81 6.21 -11.56 2.19
C GLY A 81 6.07 -12.97 2.78
N GLY A 82 5.03 -13.70 2.39
CA GLY A 82 4.84 -15.10 2.81
C GLY A 82 5.97 -16.01 2.32
N TRP A 83 6.44 -15.82 1.09
CA TRP A 83 7.60 -16.53 0.56
C TRP A 83 8.89 -16.20 1.33
N LEU A 84 9.13 -14.93 1.69
CA LEU A 84 10.29 -14.53 2.50
C LEU A 84 10.29 -15.19 3.89
N VAL A 85 9.14 -15.21 4.55
CA VAL A 85 8.97 -15.85 5.86
C VAL A 85 9.22 -17.36 5.77
N ALA A 86 8.74 -18.01 4.72
CA ALA A 86 8.95 -19.44 4.50
C ALA A 86 10.44 -19.79 4.28
N GLN A 87 11.24 -18.88 3.71
CA GLN A 87 12.67 -19.08 3.50
C GLN A 87 13.53 -18.84 4.75
N ASN A 88 13.07 -17.99 5.69
CA ASN A 88 13.84 -17.60 6.87
C ASN A 88 13.04 -17.78 8.18
N PRO A 89 12.70 -19.03 8.56
CA PRO A 89 11.83 -19.31 9.71
C PRO A 89 12.43 -18.93 11.07
N THR A 90 13.74 -18.67 11.14
CA THR A 90 14.48 -18.33 12.37
C THR A 90 14.48 -16.84 12.74
N GLU A 91 13.95 -15.93 11.92
CA GLU A 91 13.72 -14.52 12.30
C GLU A 91 12.50 -14.41 13.26
N GLN A 92 12.59 -15.01 14.44
CA GLN A 92 11.56 -14.97 15.49
C GLN A 92 11.72 -13.77 16.46
N SER A 93 12.71 -12.90 16.24
CA SER A 93 13.09 -11.84 17.18
C SER A 93 12.46 -10.48 16.87
N GLY A 94 11.13 -10.40 16.68
CA GLY A 94 10.39 -9.11 16.58
C GLY A 94 10.87 -8.11 15.51
N GLN A 95 11.77 -8.55 14.64
CA GLN A 95 12.41 -7.81 13.57
C GLN A 95 12.45 -8.73 12.37
N THR A 96 11.95 -8.25 11.24
CA THR A 96 11.98 -8.98 9.98
C THR A 96 12.77 -8.15 8.99
N THR A 97 13.68 -8.80 8.25
CA THR A 97 14.46 -8.13 7.22
C THR A 97 13.83 -8.33 5.85
N VAL A 98 13.70 -7.25 5.09
CA VAL A 98 13.26 -7.31 3.69
C VAL A 98 14.36 -6.77 2.77
N PRO A 99 14.52 -7.34 1.56
CA PRO A 99 15.48 -6.82 0.60
C PRO A 99 15.26 -5.34 0.28
N MET A 100 16.34 -4.57 0.20
CA MET A 100 16.28 -3.11 -0.02
C MET A 100 15.56 -2.72 -1.31
N TRP A 101 15.66 -3.53 -2.36
CA TRP A 101 14.94 -3.27 -3.62
C TRP A 101 13.42 -3.32 -3.40
N TYR A 102 12.95 -4.23 -2.53
CA TYR A 102 11.53 -4.39 -2.22
C TYR A 102 11.02 -3.22 -1.36
N ALA A 103 11.82 -2.78 -0.39
CA ALA A 103 11.52 -1.58 0.41
C ALA A 103 11.39 -0.32 -0.48
N LYS A 104 12.32 -0.13 -1.43
CA LYS A 104 12.26 0.95 -2.42
C LYS A 104 11.07 0.81 -3.34
N PHE A 105 10.72 -0.42 -3.75
CA PHE A 105 9.54 -0.67 -4.57
C PHE A 105 8.25 -0.24 -3.85
N GLY A 106 8.07 -0.62 -2.59
CA GLY A 106 6.91 -0.20 -1.77
C GLY A 106 6.80 1.31 -1.63
N PHE A 107 7.92 1.99 -1.32
CA PHE A 107 7.96 3.46 -1.26
C PHE A 107 7.54 4.11 -2.59
N ASN A 108 8.12 3.68 -3.70
CA ASN A 108 7.80 4.24 -5.02
C ASN A 108 6.35 3.95 -5.42
N PHE A 109 5.84 2.76 -5.08
CA PHE A 109 4.43 2.43 -5.28
C PHE A 109 3.53 3.43 -4.54
N GLY A 110 3.81 3.71 -3.27
CA GLY A 110 3.07 4.72 -2.50
C GLY A 110 3.03 6.07 -3.19
N VAL A 111 4.18 6.55 -3.70
CA VAL A 111 4.27 7.81 -4.46
C VAL A 111 3.39 7.78 -5.71
N VAL A 112 3.52 6.74 -6.53
CA VAL A 112 2.73 6.60 -7.77
C VAL A 112 1.25 6.51 -7.47
N PHE A 113 0.86 5.75 -6.44
CA PHE A 113 -0.53 5.61 -6.02
C PHE A 113 -1.11 6.95 -5.56
N THR A 114 -0.42 7.67 -4.67
CA THR A 114 -0.84 9.01 -4.22
C THR A 114 -1.01 9.99 -5.38
N LEU A 115 -0.01 10.10 -6.27
CA LEU A 115 -0.08 11.02 -7.40
C LEU A 115 -1.18 10.65 -8.38
N SER A 116 -1.38 9.35 -8.63
CA SER A 116 -2.44 8.88 -9.53
C SER A 116 -3.82 9.16 -8.94
N SER A 117 -4.03 8.90 -7.64
CA SER A 117 -5.29 9.23 -6.97
C SER A 117 -5.58 10.73 -6.97
N LEU A 118 -4.57 11.57 -6.72
CA LEU A 118 -4.70 13.03 -6.80
C LEU A 118 -5.05 13.49 -8.22
N LEU A 119 -4.37 12.96 -9.23
CA LEU A 119 -4.61 13.31 -10.63
C LEU A 119 -6.02 12.93 -11.06
N VAL A 120 -6.47 11.73 -10.71
CA VAL A 120 -7.84 11.27 -10.98
C VAL A 120 -8.85 12.18 -10.32
N GLN A 121 -8.63 12.53 -9.05
CA GLN A 121 -9.51 13.41 -8.32
C GLN A 121 -9.56 14.81 -8.93
N TYR A 122 -8.41 15.38 -9.33
CA TYR A 122 -8.35 16.69 -9.97
C TYR A 122 -9.12 16.71 -11.31
N GLN A 123 -8.95 15.68 -12.14
CA GLN A 123 -9.66 15.57 -13.42
C GLN A 123 -11.17 15.41 -13.28
N MET A 124 -11.70 14.98 -12.13
CA MET A 124 -13.15 14.93 -11.91
C MET A 124 -13.78 16.32 -11.75
N TYR A 125 -12.99 17.33 -11.37
CA TYR A 125 -13.47 18.71 -11.14
C TYR A 125 -13.08 19.69 -12.26
N SER A 126 -12.33 19.22 -13.27
CA SER A 126 -11.98 20.01 -14.47
C SER A 126 -12.95 19.76 -15.60
#